data_AF-A0A7S0XP79-F1
#
_entry.id   AF-A0A7S0XP79-F1
#
_cell.length_a   1.000
_cell.length_b   1.000
_cell.length_c   1.000
_cell.angle_alpha   90.00
_cell.angle_beta   90.00
_cell.angle_gamma   90.00
#
_symmetry.space_group_name_H-M   'P 1'
#
loop_
_entity.id
_entity.type
_entity.pdbx_description
1 polymer ?
#
loop_
_entity_poly.entity_id
_entity_poly.type
_entity_poly.pdbx_seq_one_letter_code
_entity_poly.pdbx_strand_id
1 'polypeptide(L)'
;TVCLCVCVLCAATAVMAVANIVKTSLGPVGLDKMLVDDIGDVTITNDGATILKLLEVEHPAAKILVELAELQDQEVGDGTTSVVILAA
;
A
#
# COMPACT_ATOMS: atom_id res chain seq x y z
N THR A 1 -22.23 3.67 -19.96
CA THR A 1 -21.07 4.59 -19.95
C THR A 1 -20.85 5.27 -18.61
N VAL A 2 -21.87 5.79 -17.92
CA VAL A 2 -21.70 6.43 -16.58
C VAL A 2 -21.14 5.46 -15.52
N CYS A 3 -21.57 4.20 -15.53
CA CYS A 3 -21.08 3.18 -14.59
C CYS A 3 -19.58 2.87 -14.78
N LEU A 4 -19.07 2.92 -16.02
CA LEU A 4 -17.66 2.69 -16.32
C LEU A 4 -16.78 3.83 -15.78
N CYS A 5 -17.25 5.08 -15.86
CA CYS A 5 -16.56 6.23 -15.26
C CYS A 5 -16.46 6.10 -13.73
N VAL A 6 -17.54 5.69 -13.06
CA VAL A 6 -17.55 5.55 -11.59
C VAL A 6 -16.62 4.42 -11.13
N CYS A 7 -16.60 3.28 -11.83
CA CYS A 7 -15.68 2.18 -11.49
C CYS A 7 -14.20 2.58 -11.64
N VAL A 8 -13.84 3.29 -12.70
CA VAL A 8 -12.46 3.72 -12.93
C VAL A 8 -12.03 4.78 -11.92
N LEU A 9 -12.91 5.75 -11.61
CA LEU A 9 -12.64 6.77 -10.60
C LEU A 9 -12.47 6.14 -9.20
N CYS A 10 -13.34 5.20 -8.82
CA CYS A 10 -13.27 4.50 -7.54
C CYS A 10 -11.97 3.71 -7.37
N ALA A 11 -11.52 3.04 -8.44
CA ALA A 11 -10.25 2.32 -8.46
C ALA A 11 -9.06 3.28 -8.26
N ALA A 12 -9.02 4.39 -9.00
CA ALA A 12 -7.96 5.38 -8.89
C ALA A 12 -7.90 6.03 -7.49
N THR A 13 -9.05 6.33 -6.88
CA THR A 13 -9.09 6.90 -5.53
C THR A 13 -8.60 5.93 -4.46
N ALA A 14 -8.92 4.63 -4.58
CA ALA A 14 -8.47 3.61 -3.63
C ALA A 14 -6.95 3.41 -3.72
N VAL A 15 -6.41 3.33 -4.93
CA VAL A 15 -4.98 3.20 -5.19
C VAL A 15 -4.20 4.43 -4.69
N MET A 16 -4.68 5.64 -4.98
CA MET A 16 -4.07 6.87 -4.48
C MET A 16 -4.10 6.96 -2.95
N ALA A 17 -5.15 6.47 -2.29
CA ALA A 17 -5.22 6.45 -0.82
C ALA A 17 -4.11 5.58 -0.22
N VAL A 18 -3.90 4.38 -0.76
CA VAL A 18 -2.84 3.46 -0.32
C VAL A 18 -1.46 4.06 -0.58
N ALA A 19 -1.24 4.65 -1.75
CA ALA A 19 0.04 5.29 -2.10
C ALA A 19 0.40 6.44 -1.15
N ASN A 20 -0.59 7.24 -0.73
CA ASN A 20 -0.37 8.34 0.20
C ASN A 20 0.07 7.87 1.60
N ILE A 21 -0.38 6.68 2.04
CA ILE A 21 0.01 6.11 3.35
C ILE A 21 1.50 5.74 3.34
N VAL A 22 1.95 5.05 2.29
CA VAL A 22 3.33 4.56 2.18
C VAL A 22 4.33 5.64 1.78
N LYS A 23 3.88 6.71 1.12
CA LYS A 23 4.74 7.82 0.67
C LYS A 23 5.53 8.49 1.80
N THR A 24 4.96 8.59 2.99
CA THR A 24 5.63 9.21 4.15
C THR A 24 6.69 8.32 4.81
N SER A 25 6.71 7.03 4.45
CA SER A 25 7.69 6.05 4.92
C SER A 25 8.81 5.84 3.88
N LEU A 26 8.75 6.54 2.75
CA LEU A 26 9.78 6.50 1.72
C LEU A 26 11.01 7.33 2.14
N GLY A 27 12.18 6.68 2.15
CA GLY A 27 13.49 7.33 2.25
C GLY A 27 14.21 7.10 3.59
N PRO A 28 15.47 7.55 3.71
CA PRO A 28 16.30 7.34 4.90
C PRO A 28 15.84 8.14 6.13
N VAL A 29 14.93 9.10 5.93
CA VAL A 29 14.23 9.86 6.99
C VAL A 29 12.72 9.57 6.93
N GLY A 30 12.37 8.34 6.53
CA GLY A 30 11.00 7.84 6.53
C GLY A 30 10.44 7.81 7.95
N LEU A 31 9.15 8.12 8.07
CA LEU A 31 8.44 8.01 9.35
C LEU A 31 7.87 6.60 9.51
N ASP A 32 8.03 6.05 10.71
CA ASP A 32 7.43 4.78 11.07
C ASP A 32 5.90 4.89 11.10
N LYS A 33 5.23 3.81 10.70
CA LYS A 33 3.79 3.65 10.83
C LYS A 33 3.49 2.78 12.04
N MET A 34 2.60 3.29 12.88
CA MET A 34 2.00 2.54 13.97
C MET A 34 0.67 2.00 13.47
N LEU A 35 0.60 0.68 13.32
CA LEU A 35 -0.59 -0.06 12.95
C LEU A 35 -1.13 -0.74 14.20
N VAL A 36 -2.45 -0.69 14.37
CA VAL A 36 -3.15 -1.32 15.48
C VAL A 36 -4.14 -2.30 14.87
N ASP A 37 -3.98 -3.57 15.22
CA ASP A 37 -4.89 -4.63 14.82
C ASP A 37 -6.17 -4.63 15.68
N ASP A 38 -7.22 -5.31 15.25
CA ASP A 38 -8.52 -5.38 15.94
C ASP A 38 -8.41 -6.04 17.33
N ILE A 39 -7.39 -6.86 17.53
CA ILE A 39 -7.07 -7.54 18.80
C ILE A 39 -6.28 -6.62 19.74
N GLY A 40 -5.84 -5.45 19.27
CA GLY A 40 -5.07 -4.47 20.02
C GLY A 40 -3.56 -4.66 19.95
N ASP A 41 -3.07 -5.56 19.09
CA ASP A 41 -1.64 -5.70 18.82
C ASP A 41 -1.13 -4.50 18.01
N VAL A 42 -0.01 -3.94 18.47
CA VAL A 42 0.59 -2.75 17.87
C VAL A 42 1.84 -3.16 17.12
N THR A 43 1.85 -2.90 15.81
CA THR A 43 3.03 -3.08 14.96
C THR A 43 3.56 -1.72 14.53
N ILE A 44 4.82 -1.42 14.88
CA ILE A 44 5.52 -0.22 14.43
C ILE A 44 6.54 -0.65 13.37
N THR A 45 6.39 -0.15 12.15
CA THR A 45 7.30 -0.51 11.04
C THR A 45 7.40 0.61 10.00
N ASN A 46 8.54 0.66 9.33
CA ASN A 46 8.81 1.51 8.17
C ASN A 46 8.68 0.74 6.84
N ASP A 47 8.52 -0.58 6.89
CA ASP A 47 8.60 -1.42 5.71
C ASP A 47 7.27 -1.37 4.94
N GLY A 48 7.33 -0.87 3.70
CA GLY A 48 6.15 -0.73 2.85
C GLY A 48 5.41 -2.06 2.62
N ALA A 49 6.14 -3.16 2.42
CA ALA A 49 5.56 -4.49 2.23
C ALA A 49 4.79 -4.97 3.46
N THR A 50 5.34 -4.78 4.66
CA THR A 50 4.68 -5.16 5.92
C THR A 50 3.46 -4.30 6.19
N ILE A 51 3.55 -2.99 5.92
CA ILE A 51 2.41 -2.06 6.06
C ILE A 51 1.26 -2.47 5.14
N LEU A 52 1.56 -2.84 3.89
CA LEU A 52 0.56 -3.25 2.91
C LEU A 52 -0.07 -4.62 3.20
N LYS A 53 0.66 -5.54 3.84
CA LYS A 53 0.14 -6.84 4.30
C LYS A 53 -0.84 -6.69 5.47
N LEU A 54 -0.58 -5.73 6.35
CA LEU A 54 -1.39 -5.46 7.53
C LEU A 54 -2.60 -4.57 7.23
N LEU A 55 -2.58 -3.84 6.11
CA LEU A 55 -3.73 -3.08 5.64
C LEU A 55 -4.79 -4.00 5.04
N GLU A 56 -5.98 -4.00 5.64
CA GLU A 56 -7.14 -4.65 5.03
C GLU A 56 -7.69 -3.81 3.87
N VAL A 57 -7.52 -4.30 2.64
CA VAL A 57 -7.97 -3.59 1.45
C VAL A 57 -9.05 -4.37 0.71
N GLU A 58 -10.27 -3.84 0.69
CA GLU A 58 -11.41 -4.46 0.01
C GLU A 58 -11.38 -4.27 -1.52
N HIS A 59 -10.77 -3.18 -2.01
CA HIS A 59 -10.78 -2.87 -3.43
C HIS A 59 -9.83 -3.74 -4.24
N PRO A 60 -10.30 -4.37 -5.35
CA PRO A 60 -9.48 -5.30 -6.13
C PRO A 60 -8.27 -4.63 -6.78
N ALA A 61 -8.38 -3.36 -7.17
CA ALA A 61 -7.28 -2.59 -7.74
C ALA A 61 -6.11 -2.41 -6.75
N ALA A 62 -6.43 -2.22 -5.47
CA ALA A 62 -5.42 -2.04 -4.45
C ALA A 62 -4.89 -3.38 -3.92
N LYS A 63 -5.66 -4.47 -4.01
CA LYS A 63 -5.16 -5.83 -3.77
C LYS A 63 -4.02 -6.22 -4.73
N ILE A 64 -4.13 -5.84 -6.01
CA ILE A 64 -3.06 -6.04 -7.00
C ILE A 64 -1.77 -5.32 -6.57
N LEU A 65 -1.86 -4.15 -5.94
CA LEU A 65 -0.68 -3.41 -5.45
C LEU A 65 -0.01 -4.10 -4.27
N VAL A 66 -0.79 -4.73 -3.39
CA VAL A 66 -0.24 -5.53 -2.28
C VAL A 66 0.55 -6.71 -2.83
N GLU A 67 -0.02 -7.47 -3.77
CA GLU A 67 0.67 -8.59 -4.44
C GLU A 67 1.96 -8.12 -5.14
N LEU A 68 1.93 -6.96 -5.79
CA LEU A 68 3.11 -6.36 -6.44
C LEU A 68 4.22 -6.02 -5.43
N ALA A 69 3.85 -5.48 -4.27
CA ALA A 69 4.80 -5.18 -3.20
C ALA A 69 5.42 -6.46 -2.61
N GLU A 70 4.63 -7.52 -2.46
CA GLU A 70 5.10 -8.83 -1.99
C GLU A 70 6.07 -9.49 -2.97
N LEU A 71 5.78 -9.43 -4.27
CA LEU A 71 6.67 -9.95 -5.29
C LEU A 71 7.99 -9.18 -5.33
N GLN A 72 7.94 -7.86 -5.20
CA GLN A 72 9.16 -7.03 -5.14
C GLN A 72 10.01 -7.36 -3.90
N ASP A 73 9.35 -7.61 -2.76
CA ASP A 73 9.99 -8.01 -1.51
C ASP A 73 10.69 -9.38 -1.64
N GLN A 74 10.07 -10.33 -2.36
CA GLN A 74 10.66 -11.65 -2.62
C GLN A 74 11.84 -11.62 -3.60
N GLU A 75 11.76 -10.81 -4.64
CA GLU A 75 12.77 -10.78 -5.71
C GLU A 75 13.99 -9.93 -5.34
N VAL A 76 13.77 -8.75 -4.76
CA VAL A 76 14.85 -7.76 -4.51
C VAL A 76 15.00 -7.44 -3.03
N GLY A 77 13.91 -7.48 -2.25
CA GLY A 77 13.92 -7.13 -0.84
C GLY A 77 14.16 -5.64 -0.54
N ASP A 78 14.14 -4.79 -1.57
CA ASP A 78 14.23 -3.34 -1.46
C ASP A 78 13.37 -2.66 -2.55
N GLY A 79 13.02 -1.39 -2.31
CA GLY A 79 12.25 -0.58 -3.23
C GLY A 79 10.75 -0.92 -3.27
N THR A 80 10.24 -1.70 -2.32
CA THR A 80 8.82 -2.05 -2.20
C THR A 80 7.94 -0.80 -2.17
N THR A 81 8.32 0.21 -1.39
CA THR A 81 7.65 1.51 -1.31
C THR A 81 7.71 2.30 -2.63
N SER A 82 8.85 2.27 -3.33
CA SER A 82 9.04 2.97 -4.60
C SER A 82 8.20 2.38 -5.73
N VAL A 83 8.12 1.05 -5.80
CA VAL A 83 7.32 0.32 -6.79
C VAL A 83 5.83 0.63 -6.61
N VAL A 84 5.36 0.68 -5.36
CA VAL A 84 3.95 1.00 -5.05
C VAL A 84 3.60 2.43 -5.44
N ILE A 85 4.51 3.39 -5.24
CA ILE A 85 4.31 4.79 -5.65
C ILE A 85 4.32 4.95 -7.18
N LEU A 86 5.14 4.17 -7.89
CA LEU A 86 5.18 4.19 -9.35
C LEU A 86 3.97 3.52 -10.01
N ALA A 87 3.36 2.54 -9.33
CA ALA A 87 2.20 1.81 -9.83
C ALA A 87 0.86 2.51 -9.55
N ALA A 88 0.85 3.54 -8.69
CA ALA A 88 -0.34 4.30 -8.30
C ALA A 88 -0.60 5.52 -9.18
#